data_AF-A0A967LRR1-F1
#
_entry.id   AF-A0A967LRR1-F1
#
_cell.length_a   1.000
_cell.length_b   1.000
_cell.length_c   1.000
_cell.angle_alpha   90.00
_cell.angle_beta   90.00
_cell.angle_gamma   90.00
#
_symmetry.space_group_name_H-M   'P 1'
#
loop_
_entity.id
_entity.type
_entity.pdbx_description
1 polymer ?
#
loop_
_entity_poly.entity_id
_entity_poly.type
_entity_poly.pdbx_seq_one_letter_code
_entity_poly.pdbx_strand_id
1 'polypeptide(L)'
;RPRAFPLSSSQERLWLLDRLLPGSPVYNIHQSLWLEGALDVGALEAGLRRVVERHEVLRTTFRTESGGPVQVVAPEVETGVGLVDLTAIEPERRSGLARELARREARFPFDLERGPLLRLTVMR
;
A
#
# COMPACT_ATOMS: atom_id res chain seq x y z
N ARG A 1 -14.01 8.10 15.92
CA ARG A 1 -13.35 9.36 15.47
C ARG A 1 -11.86 9.08 15.26
N PRO A 2 -11.19 9.69 14.28
CA PRO A 2 -9.75 9.53 14.08
C PRO A 2 -8.98 10.03 15.31
N ARG A 3 -7.85 9.40 15.61
CA ARG A 3 -6.95 9.83 16.70
C ARG A 3 -5.66 10.39 16.10
N ALA A 4 -5.24 11.55 16.57
CA ALA A 4 -4.02 12.21 16.15
C ALA A 4 -2.92 12.03 17.20
N PHE A 5 -1.70 11.77 16.75
CA PHE A 5 -0.51 11.60 17.58
C PHE A 5 0.67 12.36 16.97
N PRO A 6 1.67 12.78 17.77
CA PRO A 6 2.93 13.28 17.21
C PRO A 6 3.61 12.20 16.37
N LEU A 7 4.39 12.61 15.37
CA LEU A 7 5.25 11.69 14.62
C LEU A 7 6.43 11.25 15.50
N SER A 8 6.91 10.04 15.28
CA SER A 8 8.27 9.68 15.70
C SER A 8 9.30 10.42 14.85
N SER A 9 10.53 10.59 15.35
CA SER A 9 11.60 11.27 14.60
C SER A 9 11.88 10.64 13.23
N SER A 10 11.73 9.31 13.11
CA SER A 10 11.84 8.61 11.82
C SER A 10 10.71 8.98 10.88
N GLN A 11 9.47 9.07 11.38
CA GLN A 11 8.33 9.51 10.58
C GLN A 11 8.47 10.97 10.16
N GLU A 12 8.95 11.87 11.04
CA GLU A 12 9.16 13.29 10.71
C GLU A 12 10.15 13.45 9.54
N ARG A 13 11.24 12.68 9.54
CA ARG A 13 12.20 12.66 8.45
C ARG A 13 11.55 12.23 7.13
N LEU A 14 10.74 11.17 7.15
CA LEU A 14 10.04 10.70 5.95
C LEU A 14 8.99 11.71 5.47
N TRP A 15 8.26 12.33 6.39
CA TRP A 15 7.30 13.40 6.07
C TRP A 15 7.99 14.59 5.40
N LEU A 16 9.13 15.05 5.93
CA LEU A 16 9.90 16.13 5.31
C LEU A 16 10.38 15.74 3.90
N LEU A 17 10.85 14.50 3.71
CA LEU A 17 11.31 14.02 2.41
C LEU A 17 10.17 13.96 1.39
N ASP A 18 8.97 13.53 1.79
CA ASP A 18 7.78 13.56 0.94
C ASP A 18 7.40 14.99 0.50
N ARG A 19 7.53 15.98 1.40
CA ARG A 19 7.29 17.40 1.07
C ARG A 19 8.36 17.99 0.15
N LEU A 20 9.62 17.57 0.28
CA LEU A 20 10.73 18.03 -0.56
C LEU A 20 10.75 17.37 -1.93
N LEU A 21 10.29 16.12 -2.03
CA LEU A 21 10.27 15.32 -3.26
C LEU A 21 8.87 14.70 -3.49
N PRO A 22 7.83 15.53 -3.75
CA PRO A 22 6.47 15.03 -3.91
C PRO A 22 6.37 13.97 -5.01
N GLY A 23 5.68 12.87 -4.72
CA GLY A 23 5.48 11.77 -5.67
C GLY A 23 6.68 10.82 -5.81
N SER A 24 7.72 10.96 -4.98
CA SER A 24 8.83 10.01 -4.96
C SER A 24 8.44 8.67 -4.32
N PRO A 25 8.61 7.52 -5.00
CA PRO A 25 8.34 6.21 -4.44
C PRO A 25 9.53 5.62 -3.68
N VAL A 26 10.58 6.41 -3.40
CA VAL A 26 11.89 5.89 -2.93
C VAL A 26 11.81 5.13 -1.60
N TYR A 27 10.78 5.38 -0.78
CA TYR A 27 10.53 4.69 0.49
C TYR A 27 9.43 3.62 0.42
N ASN A 28 8.93 3.32 -0.77
CA ASN A 28 8.01 2.20 -0.95
C ASN A 28 8.74 0.88 -0.75
N ILE A 29 8.26 0.07 0.19
CA ILE A 29 8.65 -1.33 0.32
C ILE A 29 7.67 -2.18 -0.47
N HIS A 30 8.18 -3.06 -1.34
CA HIS A 30 7.37 -3.96 -2.14
C HIS A 30 7.94 -5.37 -2.09
N GLN A 31 7.04 -6.36 -2.16
CA GLN A 31 7.38 -7.77 -2.23
C GLN A 31 6.44 -8.44 -3.25
N SER A 32 6.96 -9.36 -4.04
CA SER A 32 6.16 -10.20 -4.92
C SER A 32 6.35 -11.67 -4.54
N LEU A 33 5.27 -12.44 -4.58
CA LEU A 33 5.24 -13.86 -4.30
C LEU A 33 4.69 -14.59 -5.53
N TRP A 34 5.31 -15.71 -5.88
CA TRP A 34 4.75 -16.65 -6.85
C TRP A 34 3.95 -17.69 -6.08
N LEU A 35 2.68 -17.85 -6.46
CA LEU A 35 1.79 -18.85 -5.90
C LEU A 35 1.43 -19.85 -6.98
N GLU A 36 1.50 -21.12 -6.64
CA GLU A 36 1.08 -22.22 -7.50
C GLU A 36 -0.20 -22.85 -6.95
N GLY A 37 -1.16 -23.13 -7.82
CA GLY A 37 -2.45 -23.69 -7.46
C GLY A 37 -3.59 -22.66 -7.41
N ALA A 38 -4.73 -23.09 -6.88
CA ALA A 38 -5.91 -22.25 -6.79
C ALA A 38 -5.79 -21.26 -5.63
N LEU A 39 -6.06 -19.98 -5.91
CA LEU A 39 -6.13 -18.92 -4.91
C LEU A 39 -7.57 -18.42 -4.78
N ASP A 40 -8.14 -18.53 -3.59
CA ASP A 40 -9.40 -17.85 -3.25
C ASP A 40 -9.11 -16.39 -2.91
N VAL A 41 -9.38 -15.50 -3.87
CA VAL A 41 -9.16 -14.06 -3.74
C VAL A 41 -10.09 -13.45 -2.68
N GLY A 42 -11.31 -13.97 -2.50
CA GLY A 42 -12.24 -13.49 -1.49
C GLY A 42 -11.75 -13.80 -0.07
N ALA A 43 -11.21 -14.99 0.13
CA ALA A 43 -10.56 -15.35 1.39
C ALA A 43 -9.32 -14.50 1.67
N LEU A 44 -8.49 -14.23 0.64
CA LEU A 44 -7.32 -13.35 0.75
C LEU A 44 -7.73 -11.93 1.15
N GLU A 45 -8.75 -11.36 0.50
CA GLU A 45 -9.26 -10.02 0.81
C GLU A 45 -9.84 -9.95 2.24
N ALA A 46 -10.58 -10.97 2.66
CA ALA A 46 -11.07 -11.06 4.04
C ALA A 46 -9.93 -11.15 5.07
N GLY A 47 -8.86 -11.89 4.75
CA GLY A 47 -7.65 -11.97 5.55
C GLY A 47 -6.94 -10.62 5.66
N LEU A 48 -6.74 -9.94 4.52
CA LEU A 48 -6.13 -8.62 4.45
C LEU A 48 -6.90 -7.62 5.32
N ARG A 49 -8.23 -7.60 5.21
CA ARG A 49 -9.09 -6.72 6.01
C ARG A 49 -8.87 -6.90 7.51
N ARG A 50 -8.85 -8.16 7.99
CA ARG A 50 -8.60 -8.47 9.41
C ARG A 50 -7.22 -8.01 9.89
N VAL A 51 -6.20 -8.12 9.05
CA VAL A 51 -4.86 -7.61 9.36
C VAL A 51 -4.89 -6.08 9.50
N VAL A 52 -5.53 -5.39 8.57
CA VAL A 52 -5.65 -3.91 8.59
C VAL A 52 -6.48 -3.42 9.79
N GLU A 53 -7.58 -4.09 10.10
CA GLU A 53 -8.39 -3.82 11.30
C GLU A 53 -7.56 -3.96 12.58
N ARG A 54 -6.78 -5.05 12.70
CA ARG A 54 -5.94 -5.33 13.87
C ARG A 54 -4.78 -4.35 14.04
N HIS A 55 -4.17 -3.87 12.95
CA HIS A 55 -2.94 -3.09 12.99
C HIS A 55 -3.17 -1.62 12.63
N GLU A 56 -3.19 -0.75 13.65
CA GLU A 56 -3.43 0.69 13.48
C GLU A 56 -2.51 1.37 12.47
N VAL A 57 -1.24 0.96 12.41
CA VAL A 57 -0.25 1.52 11.47
C VAL A 57 -0.67 1.41 10.00
N LEU A 58 -1.46 0.39 9.64
CA LEU A 58 -1.98 0.20 8.28
C LEU A 58 -3.17 1.11 7.96
N ARG A 59 -3.68 1.81 8.97
CA ARG A 59 -4.77 2.81 8.88
C ARG A 59 -4.29 4.22 9.23
N THR A 60 -2.98 4.41 9.30
CA THR A 60 -2.35 5.68 9.64
C THR A 60 -2.05 6.50 8.40
N THR A 61 -2.53 7.75 8.36
CA THR A 61 -2.09 8.78 7.41
C THR A 61 -1.37 9.90 8.15
N PHE A 62 -0.82 10.87 7.42
CA PHE A 62 -0.05 11.98 7.96
C PHE A 62 -0.63 13.29 7.44
N ARG A 63 -0.65 14.34 8.25
CA ARG A 63 -1.03 15.68 7.79
C ARG A 63 -0.38 16.73 8.66
N THR A 64 -0.39 17.99 8.20
CA THR A 64 0.06 19.12 9.01
C THR A 64 -1.14 19.77 9.70
N GLU A 65 -1.05 19.95 11.01
CA GLU A 65 -1.97 20.76 11.81
C GLU A 65 -1.23 21.99 12.36
N SER A 66 -1.92 22.87 13.10
CA SER A 66 -1.35 24.13 13.60
C SER A 66 -0.10 23.94 14.49
N GLY A 67 0.07 22.76 15.08
CA GLY A 67 1.22 22.39 15.92
C GLY A 67 2.34 21.62 15.19
N GLY A 68 2.23 21.40 13.88
CA GLY A 68 3.18 20.62 13.10
C GLY A 68 2.57 19.33 12.52
N PRO A 69 3.40 18.43 11.96
CA PRO A 69 2.92 17.18 11.40
C PRO A 69 2.40 16.25 12.49
N VAL A 70 1.29 15.58 12.18
CA VAL A 70 0.66 14.56 13.04
C VAL A 70 0.35 13.31 12.24
N GLN A 71 0.36 12.17 12.91
CA GLN A 71 -0.10 10.91 12.36
C GLN A 71 -1.55 10.69 12.82
N VAL A 72 -2.42 10.33 11.89
CA VAL A 72 -3.86 10.19 12.10
C VAL A 72 -4.25 8.74 11.86
N VAL A 73 -4.70 8.07 12.92
CA VAL A 73 -5.20 6.70 12.83
C VAL A 73 -6.69 6.75 12.53
N ALA A 74 -7.08 6.31 11.32
CA ALA A 74 -8.48 6.16 10.94
C ALA A 74 -9.11 4.96 11.67
N PRO A 75 -10.37 5.03 12.13
CA PRO A 75 -11.02 3.88 12.78
C PRO A 75 -11.14 2.68 11.84
N GLU A 76 -11.38 2.94 10.56
CA GLU A 76 -11.49 1.99 9.46
C GLU A 76 -10.86 2.63 8.22
N VAL A 77 -10.41 1.80 7.28
CA VAL A 77 -9.96 2.25 5.96
C VAL A 77 -10.41 1.22 4.93
N GLU A 78 -10.83 1.71 3.76
CA GLU A 78 -11.12 0.83 2.64
C GLU A 78 -9.81 0.25 2.09
N THR A 79 -9.66 -1.07 2.16
CA THR A 79 -8.60 -1.80 1.48
C THR A 79 -9.22 -2.86 0.59
N GLY A 80 -8.50 -3.25 -0.44
CA GLY A 80 -8.96 -4.27 -1.37
C GLY A 80 -7.80 -4.94 -2.09
N VAL A 81 -8.15 -5.99 -2.82
CA VAL A 81 -7.21 -6.73 -3.65
C VAL A 81 -7.44 -6.35 -5.12
N GLY A 82 -6.47 -5.66 -5.71
CA GLY A 82 -6.47 -5.43 -7.14
C GLY A 82 -6.34 -6.76 -7.89
N LEU A 83 -7.12 -6.96 -8.95
CA LEU A 83 -7.03 -8.16 -9.79
C LEU A 83 -6.61 -7.77 -11.20
N VAL A 84 -5.53 -8.39 -11.69
CA VAL A 84 -5.10 -8.29 -13.07
C VAL A 84 -5.18 -9.68 -13.70
N ASP A 85 -6.01 -9.80 -14.73
CA ASP A 85 -6.18 -11.04 -15.47
C ASP A 85 -5.20 -11.07 -16.67
N LEU A 86 -4.28 -12.02 -16.64
CA LEU A 86 -3.27 -12.29 -17.65
C LEU A 86 -3.54 -13.61 -18.37
N THR A 87 -4.72 -14.22 -18.19
CA THR A 87 -5.06 -15.50 -18.83
C THR A 87 -5.10 -15.42 -20.35
N ALA A 88 -5.44 -14.25 -20.90
CA ALA A 88 -5.42 -13.97 -22.34
C ALA A 88 -4.00 -13.70 -22.90
N ILE A 89 -2.97 -13.68 -22.05
CA ILE A 89 -1.58 -13.47 -22.46
C ILE A 89 -0.92 -14.83 -22.69
N GLU A 90 -0.19 -14.92 -23.80
CA GLU A 90 0.61 -16.11 -24.16
C GLU A 90 1.47 -16.59 -22.98
N PRO A 91 1.50 -17.91 -22.70
CA PRO A 91 2.19 -18.48 -21.54
C PRO A 91 3.64 -18.01 -21.41
N GLU A 92 4.37 -17.93 -22.52
CA GLU A 92 5.79 -17.56 -22.58
C GLU A 92 6.01 -16.09 -22.21
N ARG A 93 5.00 -15.23 -22.42
CA ARG A 93 5.06 -13.79 -22.15
C ARG A 93 4.49 -13.41 -20.78
N ARG A 94 3.59 -14.24 -20.23
CA ARG A 94 2.84 -13.96 -19.00
C ARG A 94 3.74 -13.62 -17.82
N SER A 95 4.77 -14.43 -17.57
CA SER A 95 5.70 -14.24 -16.45
C SER A 95 6.55 -12.97 -16.60
N GLY A 96 6.91 -12.60 -17.83
CA GLY A 96 7.63 -11.36 -18.12
C GLY A 96 6.77 -10.13 -17.84
N LEU A 97 5.53 -10.15 -18.34
CA LEU A 97 4.56 -9.07 -18.13
C LEU A 97 4.20 -8.90 -16.66
N ALA A 98 3.95 -9.99 -15.92
CA ALA A 98 3.68 -9.93 -14.48
C ALA A 98 4.83 -9.24 -13.71
N ARG A 99 6.09 -9.55 -14.02
CA ARG A 99 7.25 -8.87 -13.40
C ARG A 99 7.33 -7.39 -13.77
N GLU A 100 6.99 -7.02 -15.00
CA GLU A 100 6.93 -5.62 -15.42
C GLU A 100 5.86 -4.85 -14.66
N LEU A 101 4.64 -5.40 -14.59
CA LEU A 101 3.53 -4.84 -13.83
C LEU A 101 3.89 -4.68 -12.34
N ALA A 102 4.49 -5.70 -11.72
CA ALA A 102 4.93 -5.63 -10.34
C ALA A 102 5.98 -4.51 -10.10
N ARG A 103 6.95 -4.35 -11.02
CA ARG A 103 7.93 -3.25 -10.97
C ARG A 103 7.30 -1.88 -11.15
N ARG A 104 6.24 -1.78 -11.96
CA ARG A 104 5.49 -0.53 -12.14
C ARG A 104 4.72 -0.18 -10.87
N GLU A 105 4.00 -1.14 -10.30
CA GLU A 105 3.27 -0.96 -9.04
C GLU A 105 4.19 -0.49 -7.90
N ALA A 106 5.37 -1.10 -7.78
CA ALA A 106 6.38 -0.73 -6.78
C ALA A 106 6.83 0.74 -6.85
N ARG A 107 6.83 1.31 -8.06
CA ARG A 107 7.24 2.70 -8.32
C ARG A 107 6.09 3.69 -8.27
N PHE A 108 4.86 3.22 -8.08
CA PHE A 108 3.73 4.12 -7.93
C PHE A 108 3.71 4.69 -6.51
N PRO A 109 3.80 6.01 -6.31
CA PRO A 109 3.90 6.61 -4.99
C PRO A 109 2.60 6.44 -4.19
N PHE A 110 2.70 6.52 -2.87
CA PHE A 110 1.55 6.66 -1.99
C PHE A 110 1.32 8.14 -1.66
N ASP A 111 0.05 8.53 -1.55
CA ASP A 111 -0.33 9.81 -0.97
C ASP A 111 -0.41 9.63 0.55
N LEU A 112 0.60 10.13 1.27
CA LEU A 112 0.71 10.00 2.73
C LEU A 112 -0.45 10.66 3.49
N GLU A 113 -1.18 11.60 2.87
CA GLU A 113 -2.29 12.31 3.51
C GLU A 113 -3.62 11.57 3.38
N ARG A 114 -3.80 10.85 2.27
CA ARG A 114 -5.08 10.19 1.93
C ARG A 114 -5.10 8.71 2.29
N GLY A 115 -3.99 8.00 2.08
CA GLY A 115 -3.95 6.55 2.22
C GLY A 115 -4.96 5.79 1.33
N PRO A 116 -5.17 4.49 1.56
CA PRO A 116 -4.35 3.62 2.42
C PRO A 116 -2.90 3.53 1.92
N LEU A 117 -1.95 3.39 2.85
CA LEU A 117 -0.51 3.29 2.55
C LEU A 117 -0.07 1.83 2.32
N LEU A 118 -0.99 1.02 1.80
CA LEU A 118 -0.85 -0.39 1.50
C LEU A 118 -1.64 -0.70 0.24
N ARG A 119 -1.06 -1.50 -0.67
CA ARG A 119 -1.74 -2.04 -1.85
C ARG A 119 -1.37 -3.51 -2.01
N LEU A 120 -2.34 -4.32 -2.42
CA LEU A 120 -2.15 -5.72 -2.76
C LEU A 120 -2.78 -5.97 -4.14
N THR A 121 -2.02 -6.59 -5.03
CA THR A 121 -2.50 -6.95 -6.37
C THR A 121 -2.24 -8.42 -6.63
N VAL A 122 -3.25 -9.15 -7.08
CA VAL A 122 -3.17 -10.50 -7.60
C VAL A 122 -3.11 -10.43 -9.12
N MET A 123 -2.14 -11.12 -9.71
CA MET A 123 -2.00 -11.28 -11.16
C MET A 123 -2.18 -12.78 -11.46
N ARG A 124 -3.18 -13.14 -12.27
CA ARG A 124 -3.51 -14.54 -12.58
C ARG A 124 -3.47 -14.82 -14.07
#